data_AF-A0A6I3T0J0-F1
#
_entry.id   AF-A0A6I3T0J0-F1
#
_cell.length_a   1.000
_cell.length_b   1.000
_cell.length_c   1.000
_cell.angle_alpha   90.00
_cell.angle_beta   90.00
_cell.angle_gamma   90.00
#
_symmetry.space_group_name_H-M   'P 1'
#
loop_
_entity.id
_entity.type
_entity.pdbx_description
1 polymer ?
#
loop_
_entity_poly.entity_id
_entity_poly.type
_entity_poly.pdbx_seq_one_letter_code
_entity_poly.pdbx_strand_id
1 'polypeptide(L)' 'MSHFILAAKNEDGSYEILSGFWRVKESLRLWGSAEILDSETWAFITVHEVAGKLITAPESTNETRAEKSP' A
#
# COMPACT_ATOMS: atom_id res chain seq x y z
N MET A 1 -12.70 13.86 -13.43
CA MET A 1 -12.18 12.47 -13.48
C MET A 1 -11.44 12.23 -12.19
N SER A 2 -11.73 11.17 -11.46
CA SER A 2 -11.07 10.89 -10.19
C SER A 2 -9.58 10.58 -10.42
N HIS A 3 -8.72 11.22 -9.62
CA HIS A 3 -7.25 11.17 -9.76
C HIS A 3 -6.60 9.98 -9.05
N PHE A 4 -7.39 9.04 -8.53
CA PHE A 4 -6.90 7.94 -7.70
C PHE A 4 -6.20 6.86 -8.53
N ILE A 5 -5.32 6.09 -7.87
CA ILE A 5 -4.76 4.85 -8.39
C ILE A 5 -5.74 3.74 -7.98
N LEU A 6 -6.32 3.03 -8.95
CA LEU A 6 -7.26 1.95 -8.68
C LEU A 6 -6.52 0.62 -8.77
N ALA A 7 -6.73 -0.27 -7.79
CA ALA A 7 -6.08 -1.57 -7.75
C ALA A 7 -7.02 -2.67 -7.24
N ALA A 8 -6.79 -3.90 -7.67
CA ALA A 8 -7.47 -5.10 -7.20
C ALA A 8 -6.53 -5.94 -6.34
N LYS A 9 -7.06 -6.54 -5.28
CA LYS A 9 -6.31 -7.46 -4.44
C LYS A 9 -6.33 -8.87 -5.05
N ASN A 10 -5.16 -9.48 -5.14
CA ASN A 10 -4.98 -10.88 -5.55
C ASN A 10 -5.19 -11.82 -4.36
N GLU A 11 -5.41 -13.11 -4.66
CA GLU A 11 -5.56 -14.16 -3.64
C GLU A 11 -4.33 -14.30 -2.72
N ASP A 12 -3.13 -14.00 -3.25
CA ASP A 12 -1.87 -14.01 -2.48
C ASP A 12 -1.66 -12.76 -1.62
N GLY A 13 -2.63 -11.85 -1.58
CA GLY A 13 -2.60 -10.60 -0.82
C GLY A 13 -1.85 -9.46 -1.50
N SER A 14 -1.27 -9.67 -2.69
CA SER A 14 -0.68 -8.59 -3.48
C SER A 14 -1.74 -7.76 -4.22
N TYR A 15 -1.34 -6.62 -4.76
CA TYR A 15 -2.22 -5.73 -5.51
C TYR A 15 -1.80 -5.62 -6.99
N GLU A 16 -2.78 -5.70 -7.89
CA GLU A 16 -2.65 -5.39 -9.31
C GLU A 16 -3.25 -4.01 -9.61
N ILE A 17 -2.55 -3.18 -10.39
CA ILE A 17 -3.03 -1.84 -10.74
C ILE A 17 -3.98 -1.89 -11.93
N LEU A 18 -5.22 -1.47 -11.72
CA LEU A 18 -6.24 -1.32 -12.76
C LEU A 18 -6.16 0.04 -13.46
N SER A 19 -5.77 1.09 -12.74
CA SER A 19 -5.62 2.45 -13.29
C SER A 19 -4.60 3.27 -12.52
N GLY A 20 -3.87 4.14 -13.22
CA GLY A 20 -2.87 5.02 -12.60
C GLY A 20 -1.47 4.42 -12.47
N PHE A 21 -1.10 3.45 -13.32
CA PHE A 21 0.20 2.77 -13.30
C PHE A 21 1.41 3.72 -13.21
N TRP A 22 1.45 4.78 -14.00
CA TRP A 22 2.55 5.74 -13.96
C TRP A 22 2.64 6.49 -12.63
N ARG A 23 1.49 6.74 -11.98
CA ARG A 23 1.46 7.37 -10.65
C ARG A 23 1.96 6.41 -9.59
N VAL A 24 1.59 5.12 -9.64
CA VAL A 24 2.14 4.14 -8.67
C VAL A 24 3.65 4.06 -8.80
N LYS A 25 4.18 3.98 -10.03
CA LYS A 25 5.63 3.89 -10.27
C LYS A 25 6.37 5.12 -9.75
N GLU A 26 5.85 6.30 -10.03
CA GLU A 26 6.48 7.53 -9.58
C GLU A 26 6.39 7.67 -8.06
N SER A 27 5.26 7.29 -7.45
CA SER A 27 5.11 7.30 -6.00
C SER A 27 6.08 6.35 -5.31
N LEU A 28 6.20 5.11 -5.79
CA LEU A 28 7.15 4.14 -5.28
C LEU A 28 8.60 4.62 -5.44
N ARG A 29 8.94 5.25 -6.57
CA ARG A 29 10.27 5.81 -6.82
C ARG A 29 10.60 6.96 -5.86
N LEU A 30 9.64 7.82 -5.56
CA LEU A 30 9.84 9.03 -4.75
C LEU A 30 9.75 8.76 -3.25
N TRP A 31 8.81 7.93 -2.82
CA TRP A 31 8.44 7.77 -1.41
C TRP A 31 8.58 6.34 -0.89
N GLY A 32 8.86 5.35 -1.76
CA GLY A 32 8.91 3.94 -1.38
C GLY A 32 7.53 3.34 -1.05
N SER A 33 6.46 4.10 -1.27
CA SER A 33 5.07 3.67 -1.07
C SER A 33 4.14 4.39 -2.03
N ALA A 34 2.92 3.86 -2.17
CA ALA A 34 1.85 4.51 -2.91
C ALA A 34 0.52 4.28 -2.22
N GLU A 35 -0.36 5.29 -2.23
CA GLU A 35 -1.75 5.12 -1.82
C GLU A 35 -2.59 4.68 -3.02
N ILE A 36 -3.32 3.58 -2.85
CA ILE A 36 -4.22 3.01 -3.84
C ILE A 36 -5.65 2.97 -3.29
N LEU A 37 -6.63 2.98 -4.18
CA LEU A 37 -8.02 2.68 -3.88
C LEU A 37 -8.28 1.21 -4.25
N ASP A 38 -8.62 0.41 -3.24
CA ASP A 38 -8.99 -0.99 -3.41
C ASP A 38 -10.36 -1.07 -4.11
N SER A 39 -10.43 -1.77 -5.24
CA SER A 39 -11.62 -1.81 -6.09
C SER A 39 -12.78 -2.61 -5.49
N GLU A 40 -12.51 -3.51 -4.57
CA GLU A 40 -13.53 -4.34 -3.92
C GLU A 40 -14.13 -3.60 -2.72
N THR A 41 -13.26 -3.05 -1.88
CA THR A 41 -13.67 -2.44 -0.60
C THR A 41 -13.87 -0.93 -0.67
N TRP A 42 -13.40 -0.27 -1.74
CA TRP A 42 -13.37 1.19 -1.88
C TRP A 42 -12.62 1.91 -0.74
N ALA A 43 -11.67 1.21 -0.11
CA ALA A 43 -10.80 1.76 0.92
C ALA A 43 -9.47 2.26 0.32
N PHE A 44 -8.90 3.32 0.91
CA PHE A 44 -7.54 3.74 0.61
C PHE A 44 -6.53 2.89 1.39
N ILE A 45 -5.54 2.37 0.68
CA ILE A 45 -4.55 1.43 1.20
C ILE A 45 -3.16 1.92 0.79
N THR A 46 -2.23 1.92 1.74
CA THR A 46 -0.82 2.16 1.44
C THR A 46 -0.14 0.86 1.06
N VAL A 47 0.50 0.84 -0.11
CA VAL A 47 1.27 -0.31 -0.61
C VAL A 47 2.73 0.04 -0.83
N HIS A 48 3.56 -1.00 -0.79
CA HIS A 48 4.99 -0.97 -1.07
C HIS A 48 5.33 -2.01 -2.13
N GLU A 49 6.43 -1.82 -2.85
CA GLU A 49 6.94 -2.83 -3.78
C GLU A 49 7.98 -3.72 -3.08
N VAL A 50 7.67 -5.01 -2.98
CA VAL A 50 8.57 -6.03 -2.42
C VAL A 50 8.68 -7.18 -3.41
N ALA A 51 9.91 -7.46 -3.88
CA ALA A 51 10.17 -8.48 -4.90
C ALA A 51 9.28 -8.36 -6.15
N GLY A 52 8.99 -7.13 -6.59
CA GLY A 52 8.16 -6.84 -7.75
C GLY A 52 6.64 -6.93 -7.52
N LYS A 53 6.19 -7.15 -6.28
CA LYS A 53 4.78 -7.21 -5.90
C LYS A 53 4.39 -6.03 -5.04
N LEU A 54 3.20 -5.48 -5.29
CA LEU A 54 2.61 -4.46 -4.43
C LEU A 54 1.92 -5.13 -3.25
N ILE A 55 2.35 -4.84 -2.02
CA ILE A 55 1.79 -5.41 -0.79
C ILE A 55 1.55 -4.30 0.23
N THR A 56 0.59 -4.51 1.14
CA THR A 56 0.46 -3.67 2.33
C THR A 56 1.69 -3.82 3.22
N ALA A 57 2.13 -2.75 3.89
CA ALA A 57 3.11 -2.91 4.95
C ALA A 57 2.57 -3.94 5.97
N PRO A 58 3.39 -4.90 6.43
CA PRO A 58 3.04 -5.60 7.65
C PRO A 58 2.94 -4.53 8.74
N GLU A 59 1.85 -4.54 9.53
CA GLU A 59 1.75 -3.66 10.69
C GLU A 59 3.06 -3.79 11.46
N SER A 60 3.83 -2.71 11.55
CA SER A 60 4.90 -2.66 12.53
C SER A 60 4.21 -2.80 13.87
N THR A 61 4.25 -3.99 14.44
CA THR A 61 3.89 -4.23 15.83
C THR A 61 4.84 -3.32 16.62
N ASN A 62 4.37 -2.10 16.92
CA ASN A 62 4.93 -1.25 17.96
C ASN A 62 4.56 -1.87 19.31
N GLU A 63 4.90 -3.15 19.50
CA GLU A 63 4.99 -3.75 20.81
C GLU A 63 6.36 -3.36 21.34
N THR A 64 6.35 -2.35 22.23
CA THR A 64 7.23 -2.14 23.38
C THR A 64 7.62 -0.66 23.50
N ARG A 65 6.67 0.17 23.94
CA ARG A 65 6.99 1.18 24.96
C ARG A 65 6.38 0.68 26.26
N ALA A 66 6.99 -0.37 26.80
CA ALA A 66 6.71 -0.81 28.16
C ALA A 66 6.85 0.41 29.08
N GLU A 67 5.78 0.66 29.82
CA GLU A 67 5.77 1.47 31.03
C GLU A 67 6.94 1.04 31.91
N LYS A 68 8.02 1.80 31.90
CA LYS A 68 8.90 1.91 33.06
C LYS A 68 9.36 3.36 33.16
N SER A 69 8.71 4.10 34.03
CA SER A 69 9.40 5.11 34.81
C SER A 69 9.06 4.85 36.28
N PRO A 70 10.09 4.80 37.15
CA PRO A 70 10.02 4.32 38.54
C PRO A 70 9.19 5.23 39.45
#